data_AF-A0A4V3UN68-F1
#
_entry.id   AF-A0A4V3UN68-F1
#
_cell.length_a   1.000
_cell.length_b   1.000
_cell.length_c   1.000
_cell.angle_alpha   90.00
_cell.angle_beta   90.00
_cell.angle_gamma   90.00
#
_symmetry.space_group_name_H-M   'P 1'
#
loop_
_entity.id
_entity.type
_entity.pdbx_description
1 polymer ?
#
loop_
_entity_poly.entity_id
_entity_poly.type
_entity_poly.pdbx_seq_one_letter_code
_entity_poly.pdbx_strand_id
1 'polypeptide(L)'
;MYFGIVNTGYAVSFFTPTILNQLGWTAVRAQVMSIPIYAIAMVVSLSMAFLSDRLKHRYGFTLAGCLIATTGYVLLICQTAIPVGARYFALVAITSGGYLTQPILMGWLSNNMGGHYKQSVASAMQIGFGNCGGLVASNIFYQKEAPGYHTGYRVSLAMTWICGAACLLFLGFLVRENRIRRRGGRDYRFGLDREALENLGDAHPGFRFTY
;
A
#
# COMPACT_ATOMS: atom_id res chain seq x y z
N MET A 1 5.83 5.31 1.85
CA MET A 1 5.11 4.18 1.21
C MET A 1 3.85 3.85 2.00
N TYR A 2 3.96 3.20 3.16
CA TYR A 2 2.80 2.69 3.92
C TYR A 2 1.73 3.76 4.28
N PHE A 3 2.13 4.99 4.62
CA PHE A 3 1.21 6.12 4.88
C PHE A 3 0.17 6.35 3.76
N GLY A 4 0.61 6.36 2.49
CA GLY A 4 -0.27 6.69 1.37
C GLY A 4 -1.30 5.60 1.06
N ILE A 5 -0.92 4.33 1.22
CA ILE A 5 -1.84 3.21 0.99
C ILE A 5 -2.80 3.00 2.17
N VAL A 6 -2.35 3.28 3.39
CA VAL A 6 -3.18 3.16 4.59
C VAL A 6 -4.29 4.21 4.60
N ASN A 7 -4.01 5.43 4.14
CA ASN A 7 -5.05 6.44 3.90
C ASN A 7 -6.17 5.89 3.00
N THR A 8 -5.81 5.18 1.92
CA THR A 8 -6.79 4.57 1.01
C THR A 8 -7.62 3.49 1.71
N GLY A 9 -7.00 2.63 2.51
CA GLY A 9 -7.74 1.60 3.26
C GLY A 9 -8.75 2.20 4.25
N TYR A 10 -8.34 3.24 4.99
CA TYR A 10 -9.22 3.93 5.93
C TYR A 10 -10.34 4.72 5.24
N ALA A 11 -10.01 5.44 4.16
CA ALA A 11 -10.99 6.16 3.36
C ALA A 11 -12.09 5.23 2.82
N VAL A 12 -11.69 4.09 2.25
CA VAL A 12 -12.65 3.08 1.80
C VAL A 12 -13.49 2.58 2.98
N SER A 13 -12.86 2.22 4.09
CA SER A 13 -13.58 1.64 5.24
C SER A 13 -14.62 2.58 5.83
N PHE A 14 -14.29 3.87 5.97
CA PHE A 14 -15.20 4.87 6.52
C PHE A 14 -16.29 5.31 5.56
N PHE A 15 -15.97 5.41 4.26
CA PHE A 15 -16.90 6.03 3.30
C PHE A 15 -17.66 5.04 2.43
N THR A 16 -17.27 3.77 2.37
CA THR A 16 -18.04 2.72 1.64
C THR A 16 -19.52 2.69 2.02
N PRO A 17 -19.94 2.59 3.30
CA PRO A 17 -21.36 2.57 3.63
C PRO A 17 -22.08 3.86 3.24
N THR A 18 -21.41 5.01 3.37
CA THR A 18 -21.94 6.33 2.97
C THR A 18 -22.15 6.43 1.47
N ILE A 19 -21.18 5.97 0.67
CA ILE A 19 -21.24 5.93 -0.79
C ILE A 19 -22.35 4.97 -1.24
N LEU A 20 -22.46 3.80 -0.61
CA LEU A 20 -23.49 2.81 -0.92
C LEU A 20 -24.91 3.32 -0.58
N ASN A 21 -25.09 4.08 0.50
CA ASN A 21 -26.36 4.73 0.81
C ASN A 21 -26.75 5.77 -0.25
N GLN A 22 -25.78 6.47 -0.83
CA GLN A 22 -26.02 7.43 -1.92
C GLN A 22 -26.44 6.76 -3.24
N LEU A 23 -26.29 5.44 -3.37
CA LEU A 23 -26.80 4.66 -4.51
C LEU A 23 -28.32 4.38 -4.41
N GLY A 24 -29.00 4.93 -3.40
CA GLY A 24 -30.43 4.72 -3.17
C GLY A 24 -30.75 3.42 -2.43
N TRP A 25 -29.75 2.78 -1.84
CA TRP A 25 -29.94 1.60 -0.99
C TRP A 25 -30.19 2.02 0.45
N THR A 26 -31.02 1.27 1.16
CA THR A 26 -31.23 1.47 2.61
C THR A 26 -29.94 1.21 3.37
N ALA A 27 -29.75 1.85 4.52
CA ALA A 27 -28.57 1.66 5.38
C ALA A 27 -28.24 0.20 5.67
N VAL A 28 -29.27 -0.61 5.91
CA VAL A 28 -29.14 -2.06 6.11
C VAL A 28 -28.62 -2.76 4.85
N ARG A 29 -29.20 -2.45 3.68
CA ARG A 29 -28.78 -3.05 2.41
C ARG A 29 -27.36 -2.63 2.02
N ALA A 30 -26.98 -1.38 2.27
CA ALA A 30 -25.63 -0.88 2.05
C ALA A 30 -24.58 -1.64 2.88
N GLN A 31 -24.87 -1.89 4.16
CA GLN A 31 -23.98 -2.70 5.01
C GLN A 31 -23.88 -4.14 4.51
N VAL A 32 -25.00 -4.79 4.16
CA VAL A 32 -24.98 -6.15 3.61
C VAL A 32 -24.17 -6.21 2.30
N MET A 33 -24.31 -5.22 1.42
CA MET A 33 -23.57 -5.15 0.16
C MET A 33 -22.10 -4.80 0.33
N SER A 34 -21.65 -4.39 1.52
CA SER A 34 -20.22 -4.22 1.82
C SER A 34 -19.51 -5.55 2.09
N ILE A 35 -20.25 -6.58 2.53
CA ILE A 35 -19.67 -7.90 2.85
C ILE A 35 -18.99 -8.53 1.61
N PRO A 36 -19.63 -8.60 0.43
CA PRO A 36 -18.98 -9.15 -0.77
C PRO A 36 -17.75 -8.36 -1.20
N ILE A 37 -17.72 -7.04 -0.97
CA ILE A 37 -16.58 -6.18 -1.30
C ILE A 37 -15.34 -6.63 -0.53
N TYR A 38 -15.47 -6.82 0.78
CA TYR A 38 -14.37 -7.28 1.63
C TYR A 38 -14.03 -8.76 1.38
N ALA A 39 -15.01 -9.61 1.09
CA ALA A 39 -14.76 -11.01 0.75
C ALA A 39 -13.92 -11.15 -0.54
N ILE A 40 -14.26 -10.41 -1.59
CA ILE A 40 -13.48 -10.38 -2.83
C ILE A 40 -12.08 -9.82 -2.55
N ALA A 41 -11.99 -8.72 -1.81
CA ALA A 41 -10.70 -8.12 -1.45
C ALA A 41 -9.81 -9.09 -0.66
N MET A 42 -10.38 -9.89 0.25
CA MET A 42 -9.67 -10.94 0.98
C MET A 42 -9.09 -11.98 0.03
N VAL A 43 -9.90 -12.54 -0.87
CA VAL A 43 -9.45 -13.56 -1.82
C VAL A 43 -8.36 -13.03 -2.74
N VAL A 44 -8.53 -11.81 -3.27
CA VAL A 44 -7.54 -11.16 -4.14
C VAL A 44 -6.24 -10.89 -3.37
N SER A 45 -6.34 -10.35 -2.16
CA SER A 45 -5.17 -10.02 -1.34
C SER A 45 -4.37 -11.27 -0.97
N LEU A 46 -5.03 -12.35 -0.56
CA LEU A 46 -4.37 -13.62 -0.24
C LEU A 46 -3.71 -14.27 -1.46
N SER A 47 -4.43 -14.31 -2.59
CA SER A 47 -3.93 -14.92 -3.83
C SER A 47 -2.68 -14.20 -4.34
N MET A 48 -2.71 -12.87 -4.33
CA MET A 48 -1.60 -12.05 -4.78
C MET A 48 -0.45 -11.99 -3.77
N ALA A 49 -0.72 -12.07 -2.46
CA ALA A 49 0.34 -12.22 -1.46
C ALA A 49 1.11 -13.52 -1.67
N PHE A 50 0.40 -14.63 -1.87
CA PHE A 50 1.01 -15.92 -2.19
C PHE A 50 1.82 -15.87 -3.50
N LEU A 51 1.26 -15.24 -4.54
CA LEU A 51 1.94 -15.10 -5.82
C LEU A 51 3.19 -14.19 -5.73
N SER A 52 3.11 -13.11 -4.93
CA SER A 52 4.23 -12.20 -4.65
C SER A 52 5.37 -12.92 -3.95
N ASP A 53 5.08 -13.77 -2.96
CA ASP A 53 6.11 -14.56 -2.29
C ASP A 53 6.72 -15.62 -3.21
N ARG A 54 5.93 -16.21 -4.12
CA ARG A 54 6.45 -17.19 -5.08
C ARG A 54 7.35 -16.56 -6.15
N LEU A 55 6.98 -15.38 -6.66
CA LEU A 55 7.71 -14.69 -7.72
C LEU A 55 8.85 -13.80 -7.22
N LYS A 56 8.94 -13.57 -5.90
CA LYS A 56 10.00 -12.76 -5.25
C LYS A 56 10.17 -11.37 -5.87
N HIS A 57 9.09 -10.80 -6.38
CA HIS A 57 9.08 -9.52 -7.11
C HIS A 57 8.06 -8.56 -6.49
N ARG A 58 8.37 -8.04 -5.31
CA ARG A 58 7.41 -7.33 -4.44
C ARG A 58 7.00 -5.97 -5.00
N TYR A 59 7.92 -5.26 -5.66
CA TYR A 59 7.62 -4.00 -6.32
C TYR A 59 6.54 -4.12 -7.41
N GLY A 60 6.59 -5.19 -8.22
CA GLY A 60 5.62 -5.40 -9.32
C GLY A 60 4.20 -5.54 -8.80
N PHE A 61 4.01 -6.31 -7.72
CA PHE A 61 2.70 -6.47 -7.08
C PHE A 61 2.21 -5.20 -6.38
N THR A 62 3.13 -4.45 -5.75
CA THR A 62 2.82 -3.16 -5.15
C THR A 62 2.33 -2.16 -6.19
N LEU A 63 2.99 -2.11 -7.36
CA LEU A 63 2.59 -1.23 -8.46
C LEU A 63 1.24 -1.67 -9.06
N ALA A 64 1.04 -2.97 -9.24
CA ALA A 64 -0.25 -3.51 -9.71
C ALA A 64 -1.39 -3.13 -8.76
N GLY A 65 -1.20 -3.25 -7.44
CA GLY A 65 -2.18 -2.83 -6.44
C GLY A 65 -2.47 -1.32 -6.48
N CYS A 66 -1.45 -0.48 -6.63
CA CYS A 66 -1.61 0.97 -6.82
C CYS A 66 -2.39 1.31 -8.11
N LEU A 67 -2.15 0.58 -9.21
CA LEU A 67 -2.87 0.77 -10.47
C LEU A 67 -4.34 0.36 -10.34
N ILE A 68 -4.62 -0.78 -9.71
CA ILE A 68 -6.00 -1.22 -9.44
C ILE A 68 -6.72 -0.19 -8.58
N ALA A 69 -6.10 0.31 -7.50
CA ALA A 69 -6.68 1.36 -6.67
C ALA A 69 -6.90 2.66 -7.46
N THR A 70 -5.96 3.03 -8.34
CA THR A 70 -6.09 4.19 -9.24
C THR A 70 -7.30 4.06 -10.15
N THR A 71 -7.51 2.90 -10.78
CA THR A 71 -8.68 2.69 -11.66
C THR A 71 -10.00 2.89 -10.90
N GLY A 72 -10.10 2.38 -9.67
CA GLY A 72 -11.29 2.56 -8.85
C GLY A 72 -11.50 4.02 -8.43
N TYR A 73 -10.45 4.75 -8.06
CA TYR A 73 -10.59 6.18 -7.75
C TYR A 73 -11.00 7.02 -8.95
N VAL A 74 -10.45 6.73 -10.14
CA VAL A 74 -10.85 7.43 -11.38
C VAL A 74 -12.33 7.19 -11.68
N LEU A 75 -12.81 5.94 -11.52
CA LEU A 75 -14.23 5.61 -11.68
C LEU A 75 -15.12 6.36 -10.68
N LEU A 76 -14.70 6.49 -9.42
CA LEU A 76 -15.45 7.28 -8.40
C LEU A 76 -15.42 8.79 -8.67
N ILE A 77 -14.32 9.33 -9.21
CA ILE A 77 -14.25 10.74 -9.61
C ILE A 77 -15.24 11.02 -10.76
N CYS A 78 -15.37 10.07 -11.70
CA CYS A 78 -16.30 10.14 -12.84
C CYS A 78 -17.70 9.60 -12.54
N GLN A 79 -18.07 9.42 -11.26
CA GLN A 79 -19.29 8.71 -10.87
C GLN A 79 -20.59 9.29 -11.48
N THR A 80 -20.63 10.59 -11.80
CA THR A 80 -21.81 11.25 -12.39
C THR A 80 -22.18 10.72 -13.78
N ALA A 81 -21.21 10.18 -14.53
CA ALA A 81 -21.41 9.65 -15.89
C ALA A 81 -21.58 8.12 -15.93
N ILE A 82 -21.56 7.45 -14.78
CA ILE A 82 -21.36 6.00 -14.69
C ILE A 82 -22.54 5.31 -13.97
N PRO A 83 -23.00 4.12 -14.43
CA PRO A 83 -24.08 3.38 -13.80
C PRO A 83 -23.71 2.86 -12.41
N VAL A 84 -24.73 2.59 -11.59
CA VAL A 84 -24.61 2.11 -10.19
C VAL A 84 -23.68 0.89 -10.06
N GLY A 85 -23.78 -0.07 -11.00
CA GLY A 85 -22.94 -1.28 -10.99
C GLY A 85 -21.45 -0.99 -11.13
N ALA A 86 -21.07 0.01 -11.94
CA ALA A 86 -19.67 0.38 -12.11
C ALA A 86 -19.13 1.20 -10.92
N ARG A 87 -19.99 1.94 -10.20
CA ARG A 87 -19.63 2.54 -8.90
C ARG A 87 -19.36 1.48 -7.84
N TYR A 88 -20.16 0.41 -7.82
CA TYR A 88 -19.93 -0.74 -6.93
C TYR A 88 -18.62 -1.46 -7.26
N PHE A 89 -18.35 -1.69 -8.55
CA PHE A 89 -17.07 -2.25 -9.00
C PHE A 89 -15.88 -1.37 -8.61
N ALA A 90 -16.01 -0.04 -8.69
CA ALA A 90 -14.98 0.89 -8.25
C ALA A 90 -14.61 0.68 -6.77
N LEU A 91 -15.60 0.51 -5.89
CA LEU A 91 -15.36 0.19 -4.47
C LEU A 91 -14.64 -1.15 -4.29
N VAL A 92 -15.00 -2.18 -5.06
CA VAL A 92 -14.29 -3.48 -5.05
C VAL A 92 -12.84 -3.32 -5.49
N ALA A 93 -12.58 -2.54 -6.55
CA ALA A 93 -11.24 -2.29 -7.05
C ALA A 93 -10.37 -1.54 -6.02
N ILE A 94 -10.87 -0.45 -5.43
CA ILE A 94 -10.08 0.33 -4.44
C ILE A 94 -9.80 -0.53 -3.20
N THR A 95 -10.81 -1.24 -2.68
CA THR A 95 -10.64 -2.14 -1.54
C THR A 95 -9.57 -3.19 -1.87
N SER A 96 -9.72 -3.91 -2.98
CA SER A 96 -8.79 -4.97 -3.35
C SER A 96 -7.36 -4.46 -3.55
N GLY A 97 -7.16 -3.34 -4.25
CA GLY A 97 -5.83 -2.75 -4.47
C GLY A 97 -5.19 -2.23 -3.19
N GLY A 98 -5.97 -1.61 -2.29
CA GLY A 98 -5.51 -1.11 -1.00
C GLY A 98 -5.04 -2.23 -0.07
N TYR A 99 -5.89 -3.23 0.15
CA TYR A 99 -5.60 -4.37 1.04
C TYR A 99 -4.53 -5.30 0.50
N LEU A 100 -4.39 -5.41 -0.83
CA LEU A 100 -3.28 -6.11 -1.46
C LEU A 100 -1.93 -5.47 -1.12
N THR A 101 -1.85 -4.15 -1.24
CA THR A 101 -0.56 -3.44 -1.23
C THR A 101 0.01 -3.32 0.19
N GLN A 102 -0.83 -3.27 1.22
CA GLN A 102 -0.41 -3.16 2.63
C GLN A 102 0.55 -4.28 3.12
N PRO A 103 0.18 -5.57 3.06
CA PRO A 103 1.05 -6.65 3.54
C PRO A 103 2.32 -6.79 2.71
N ILE A 104 2.26 -6.51 1.40
CA ILE A 104 3.43 -6.58 0.50
C ILE A 104 4.46 -5.52 0.89
N LEU A 105 4.04 -4.29 1.20
CA LEU A 105 4.94 -3.22 1.66
C LEU A 105 5.60 -3.54 3.00
N MET A 106 4.83 -4.10 3.94
CA MET A 106 5.35 -4.55 5.24
C MET A 106 6.42 -5.62 5.06
N GLY A 107 6.10 -6.65 4.28
CA GLY A 107 7.06 -7.69 3.95
C GLY A 107 8.29 -7.10 3.26
N TRP A 108 8.11 -6.22 2.28
CA TRP A 108 9.22 -5.69 1.49
C TRP A 108 10.20 -4.87 2.34
N LEU A 109 9.71 -4.08 3.30
CA LEU A 109 10.58 -3.40 4.26
C LEU A 109 11.31 -4.42 5.15
N SER A 110 10.57 -5.38 5.68
CA SER A 110 11.11 -6.42 6.58
C SER A 110 12.22 -7.24 5.92
N ASN A 111 12.08 -7.63 4.65
CA ASN A 111 13.09 -8.39 3.91
C ASN A 111 14.37 -7.59 3.61
N ASN A 112 14.29 -6.26 3.65
CA ASN A 112 15.41 -5.38 3.35
C ASN A 112 16.09 -4.83 4.61
N MET A 113 15.63 -5.22 5.80
CA MET A 113 16.29 -4.93 7.07
C MET A 113 16.99 -6.18 7.58
N GLY A 114 18.24 -6.04 7.99
CA GLY A 114 19.02 -7.11 8.61
C GLY A 114 19.10 -6.88 10.11
N GLY A 115 19.04 -7.98 10.87
CA GLY A 115 19.00 -7.96 12.33
C GLY A 115 17.57 -7.84 12.88
N HIS A 116 17.24 -8.71 13.84
CA HIS A 116 15.89 -8.84 14.39
C HIS A 116 15.38 -7.55 15.04
N TYR A 117 16.26 -6.84 15.78
CA TYR A 117 15.91 -5.59 16.45
C TYR A 117 15.56 -4.48 15.45
N LYS A 118 16.40 -4.29 14.42
CA LYS A 118 16.20 -3.25 13.41
C LYS A 118 14.92 -3.51 12.59
N GLN A 119 14.69 -4.76 12.21
CA GLN A 119 13.48 -5.18 11.50
C GLN A 119 12.20 -4.86 12.30
N SER A 120 12.19 -5.20 13.59
CA SER A 120 11.04 -4.94 14.47
C SER A 120 10.78 -3.45 14.67
N VAL A 121 11.82 -2.66 14.95
CA VAL A 121 11.69 -1.19 15.12
C VAL A 121 11.24 -0.53 13.82
N ALA A 122 11.80 -0.92 12.68
CA ALA A 122 11.42 -0.38 11.37
C ALA A 122 9.96 -0.68 11.01
N SER A 123 9.50 -1.91 11.28
CA SER A 123 8.11 -2.30 11.05
C SER A 123 7.17 -1.54 11.97
N ALA A 124 7.51 -1.41 13.26
CA ALA A 124 6.73 -0.62 14.21
C ALA A 124 6.63 0.86 13.80
N MET A 125 7.73 1.48 13.39
CA MET A 125 7.74 2.86 12.87
C MET A 125 6.88 2.99 11.60
N GLN A 126 6.96 2.01 10.69
CA GLN A 126 6.17 2.02 9.47
C GLN A 126 4.66 1.94 9.77
N ILE A 127 4.25 1.04 10.69
CA ILE A 127 2.85 0.92 11.13
C ILE A 127 2.41 2.21 11.84
N GLY A 128 3.21 2.68 12.80
CA GLY A 128 2.91 3.87 13.61
C GLY A 128 2.68 5.11 12.75
N PHE A 129 3.61 5.41 11.85
CA PHE A 129 3.45 6.53 10.91
C PHE A 129 2.32 6.26 9.90
N GLY A 130 2.14 5.00 9.48
CA GLY A 130 1.04 4.60 8.61
C GLY A 130 -0.33 4.95 9.15
N ASN A 131 -0.57 4.70 10.44
CA ASN A 131 -1.83 4.98 11.11
C ASN A 131 -2.18 6.47 11.15
N CYS A 132 -1.19 7.38 11.08
CA CYS A 132 -1.44 8.81 10.91
C CYS A 132 -2.20 9.11 9.60
N GLY A 133 -2.13 8.22 8.60
CA GLY A 133 -2.94 8.31 7.38
C GLY A 133 -4.44 8.23 7.66
N GLY A 134 -4.86 7.63 8.78
CA GLY A 134 -6.26 7.62 9.22
C GLY A 134 -6.78 9.02 9.60
N LEU A 135 -5.91 9.89 10.13
CA LEU A 135 -6.27 11.28 10.45
C LEU A 135 -6.55 12.08 9.16
N VAL A 136 -5.78 11.81 8.11
CA VAL A 136 -6.02 12.42 6.80
C VAL A 136 -7.32 11.85 6.21
N ALA A 137 -7.48 10.54 6.20
CA ALA A 137 -8.66 9.86 5.65
C ALA A 137 -9.98 10.32 6.28
N SER A 138 -9.99 10.60 7.59
CA SER A 138 -11.19 11.07 8.28
C SER A 138 -11.56 12.53 7.99
N ASN A 139 -10.59 13.36 7.57
CA ASN A 139 -10.79 14.80 7.37
C ASN A 139 -10.94 15.22 5.90
N ILE A 140 -10.64 14.35 4.94
CA ILE A 140 -10.64 14.68 3.50
C ILE A 140 -12.02 14.57 2.82
N PHE A 141 -13.00 13.95 3.47
CA PHE A 141 -14.36 13.80 2.92
C PHE A 141 -15.33 14.78 3.57
N TYR A 142 -15.51 15.93 2.92
CA TYR A 142 -16.44 16.95 3.39
C TYR A 142 -17.89 16.57 3.08
N GLN A 143 -18.76 16.61 4.09
CA GLN A 143 -20.20 16.38 3.91
C GLN A 143 -20.83 17.36 2.90
N LYS A 144 -20.28 18.57 2.76
CA LYS A 144 -20.72 19.60 1.81
C LYS A 144 -20.53 19.21 0.34
N GLU A 145 -19.62 18.28 0.05
CA GLU A 145 -19.34 17.79 -1.30
C GLU A 145 -20.09 16.50 -1.64
N ALA A 146 -20.99 16.04 -0.77
CA ALA A 146 -21.84 14.91 -1.07
C ALA A 146 -22.73 15.21 -2.29
N PRO A 147 -22.96 14.25 -3.20
CA PRO A 147 -22.44 12.87 -3.24
C PRO A 147 -21.09 12.71 -3.99
N GLY A 148 -20.58 13.81 -4.56
CA GLY A 148 -19.42 13.85 -5.44
C GLY A 148 -18.09 13.51 -4.76
N TYR A 149 -17.89 13.97 -3.52
CA TYR A 149 -16.66 13.88 -2.72
C TYR A 149 -15.37 14.03 -3.53
N HIS A 150 -15.35 14.96 -4.50
CA HIS A 150 -14.26 15.08 -5.45
C HIS A 150 -12.93 15.37 -4.75
N THR A 151 -12.94 16.15 -3.66
CA THR A 151 -11.73 16.43 -2.88
C THR A 151 -11.21 15.17 -2.21
N GLY A 152 -12.08 14.40 -1.54
CA GLY A 152 -11.70 13.16 -0.87
C GLY A 152 -11.10 12.12 -1.81
N TYR A 153 -11.70 11.91 -2.98
CA TYR A 153 -11.19 10.96 -3.97
C TYR A 153 -9.88 11.43 -4.62
N ARG A 154 -9.74 12.72 -4.95
CA ARG A 154 -8.50 13.27 -5.54
C ARG A 154 -7.34 13.23 -4.56
N VAL A 155 -7.56 13.59 -3.29
CA VAL A 155 -6.53 13.53 -2.25
C VAL A 155 -6.11 12.09 -1.98
N SER A 156 -7.07 11.16 -1.92
CA SER A 156 -6.76 9.75 -1.73
C SER A 156 -5.98 9.16 -2.90
N LEU A 157 -6.35 9.52 -4.14
CA LEU A 157 -5.59 9.16 -5.34
C LEU A 157 -4.17 9.72 -5.32
N ALA A 158 -4.00 10.99 -4.95
CA ALA A 158 -2.68 11.61 -4.80
C ALA A 158 -1.84 10.86 -3.75
N MET A 159 -2.43 10.45 -2.63
CA MET A 159 -1.76 9.63 -1.61
C MET A 159 -1.35 8.25 -2.14
N THR A 160 -2.18 7.60 -2.96
CA THR A 160 -1.80 6.34 -3.63
C THR A 160 -0.59 6.54 -4.54
N TRP A 161 -0.54 7.63 -5.32
CA TRP A 161 0.59 7.92 -6.19
C TRP A 161 1.85 8.34 -5.43
N ILE A 162 1.72 9.06 -4.32
CA ILE A 162 2.84 9.32 -3.40
C ILE A 162 3.39 8.01 -2.84
N CYS A 163 2.52 7.04 -2.53
CA CYS A 163 2.96 5.70 -2.18
C CYS A 163 3.74 5.06 -3.33
N GLY A 164 3.20 5.05 -4.56
CA GLY A 164 3.87 4.51 -5.74
C GLY A 164 5.23 5.15 -6.03
N ALA A 165 5.32 6.48 -5.96
CA ALA A 165 6.57 7.23 -6.13
C ALA A 165 7.59 6.89 -5.03
N ALA A 166 7.16 6.81 -3.77
CA ALA A 166 8.02 6.39 -2.68
C ALA A 166 8.51 4.94 -2.85
N CYS A 167 7.69 4.04 -3.40
CA CYS A 167 8.09 2.67 -3.74
C CYS A 167 9.15 2.68 -4.85
N LEU A 168 8.98 3.50 -5.88
CA LEU A 168 9.95 3.63 -6.97
C LEU A 168 11.29 4.19 -6.47
N LEU A 169 11.25 5.21 -5.61
CA LEU A 169 12.45 5.77 -4.98
C LEU A 169 13.20 4.73 -4.14
N PHE A 170 12.46 3.94 -3.36
CA PHE A 170 13.05 2.86 -2.56
C PHE A 170 13.64 1.76 -3.44
N LEU A 171 12.93 1.34 -4.49
CA LEU A 171 13.49 0.41 -5.48
C LEU A 171 14.79 0.95 -6.08
N GLY A 172 14.80 2.22 -6.50
CA GLY A 172 15.98 2.89 -7.05
C GLY A 172 17.15 2.90 -6.07
N PHE A 173 16.88 3.14 -4.79
CA PHE A 173 17.87 3.06 -3.72
C PHE A 173 18.43 1.64 -3.56
N LEU A 174 17.57 0.62 -3.50
CA LEU A 174 17.98 -0.78 -3.38
C LEU A 174 18.80 -1.25 -4.59
N VAL A 175 18.40 -0.85 -5.81
CA VAL A 175 19.14 -1.15 -7.05
C VAL A 175 20.51 -0.45 -7.04
N ARG A 176 20.57 0.83 -6.67
CA ARG A 176 21.82 1.59 -6.59
C ARG A 176 22.77 0.97 -5.57
N GLU A 177 22.28 0.65 -4.39
CA GLU A 177 23.05 0.05 -3.30
C GLU A 177 23.54 -1.35 -3.68
N ASN A 178 22.69 -2.20 -4.28
CA ASN A 178 23.11 -3.48 -4.84
C ASN A 178 24.18 -3.33 -5.94
N ARG A 179 24.11 -2.29 -6.79
CA ARG A 179 25.14 -2.01 -7.80
C ARG A 179 26.48 -1.60 -7.18
N ILE A 180 26.47 -0.74 -6.15
CA ILE A 180 27.69 -0.31 -5.44
C ILE A 180 28.36 -1.53 -4.78
N ARG A 181 27.57 -2.39 -4.12
CA ARG A 181 28.06 -3.63 -3.49
C ARG A 181 28.47 -4.72 -4.49
N ARG A 182 28.06 -4.65 -5.76
CA ARG A 182 28.56 -5.56 -6.81
C ARG A 182 29.91 -5.10 -7.35
N ARG A 183 30.19 -3.80 -7.29
CA ARG A 183 31.46 -3.19 -7.70
C ARG A 183 32.53 -3.21 -6.59
N GLY A 184 32.26 -3.89 -5.48
CA GLY A 184 33.15 -3.95 -4.32
C GLY A 184 33.25 -2.64 -3.53
N GLY A 185 32.40 -1.64 -3.79
CA GLY A 185 32.47 -0.33 -3.13
C GLY A 185 32.18 -0.33 -1.62
N ARG A 186 31.83 -1.49 -1.05
CA ARG A 186 31.66 -1.70 0.40
C ARG A 186 32.54 -2.81 0.96
N ASP A 187 33.49 -3.33 0.18
CA ASP A 187 34.36 -4.44 0.58
C ASP A 187 35.37 -4.03 1.65
N TYR A 188 35.62 -2.72 1.82
CA TYR A 188 36.37 -2.18 2.95
C TYR A 188 35.83 -2.62 4.33
N ARG A 189 34.55 -3.05 4.39
CA ARG A 189 33.91 -3.55 5.61
C ARG A 189 34.30 -4.98 5.96
N PHE A 190 34.85 -5.76 5.03
CA PHE A 190 35.38 -7.11 5.33
C PHE A 190 36.61 -7.07 6.24
N GLY A 191 37.28 -5.93 6.37
CA GLY A 191 38.41 -5.74 7.29
C GLY A 191 38.00 -5.47 8.74
N LEU A 192 36.70 -5.45 9.05
CA LEU A 192 36.21 -5.31 10.43
C LEU A 192 36.41 -6.62 11.20
N ASP A 193 36.52 -6.51 12.52
CA ASP A 193 36.57 -7.67 13.41
C ASP A 193 35.37 -8.59 13.22
N ARG A 194 35.55 -9.90 13.44
CA ARG A 194 34.59 -10.94 13.05
C ARG A 194 33.23 -10.76 13.72
N GLU A 195 33.23 -10.38 15.00
CA GLU A 195 32.04 -10.10 15.78
C GLU A 195 31.33 -8.82 15.31
N ALA A 196 32.10 -7.79 14.95
CA ALA A 196 31.56 -6.55 14.38
C ALA A 196 30.99 -6.78 12.96
N LEU A 197 31.61 -7.66 12.17
CA LEU A 197 31.18 -8.01 10.83
C LEU A 197 29.83 -8.75 10.86
N GLU A 198 29.68 -9.73 11.74
CA GLU A 198 28.44 -10.50 11.90
C GLU A 198 27.28 -9.64 12.42
N ASN A 199 27.57 -8.60 13.21
CA ASN A 199 26.56 -7.69 13.76
C ASN A 199 26.14 -6.54 12.80
N LEU A 200 26.71 -6.44 11.59
CA LEU A 200 26.37 -5.38 10.62
C LEU A 200 24.97 -5.50 10.03
N GLY A 201 24.32 -6.67 10.09
CA GLY A 201 22.98 -6.88 9.54
C GLY A 201 22.88 -6.53 8.04
N ASP A 202 21.99 -5.61 7.66
CA ASP A 202 21.82 -5.15 6.27
C ASP A 202 23.01 -4.30 5.77
N ALA A 203 23.86 -3.82 6.66
CA ALA A 203 25.10 -3.12 6.33
C ALA A 203 26.23 -4.07 5.91
N HIS A 204 26.03 -5.39 6.06
CA HIS A 204 27.00 -6.41 5.66
C HIS A 204 27.25 -6.35 4.14
N PRO A 205 28.51 -6.32 3.67
CA PRO A 205 28.84 -6.19 2.25
C PRO A 205 28.26 -7.32 1.37
N GLY A 206 28.07 -8.52 1.94
CA GLY A 206 27.42 -9.66 1.27
C GLY A 206 25.88 -9.61 1.23
N PHE A 207 25.23 -8.72 1.99
CA PHE A 207 23.76 -8.64 2.01
C PHE A 207 23.25 -8.06 0.69
N ARG A 208 22.28 -8.75 0.07
CA ARG A 208 21.63 -8.35 -1.18
C ARG A 208 20.19 -7.97 -0.92
N PHE A 209 19.84 -6.73 -1.26
CA PHE A 209 18.48 -6.22 -1.14
C PHE A 209 17.55 -6.90 -2.16
N THR A 210 16.29 -7.11 -1.77
CA THR A 210 15.25 -7.77 -2.55
C THR A 210 14.29 -6.75 -3.16
N TYR A 211 13.79 -7.04 -4.37
CA TYR A 211 12.96 -6.14 -5.19
C TYR A 211 11.48 -6.46 -5.11
#